data_AF-A0A1J6LBN1-F1
#
_entry.id   AF-A0A1J6LBN1-F1
#
_cell.length_a   1.000
_cell.length_b   1.000
_cell.length_c   1.000
_cell.angle_alpha   90.00
_cell.angle_beta   90.00
_cell.angle_gamma   90.00
#
_symmetry.space_group_name_H-M   'P 1'
#
loop_
_entity.id
_entity.type
_entity.pdbx_description
1 polymer ?
#
loop_
_entity_poly.entity_id
_entity_poly.type
_entity_poly.pdbx_seq_one_letter_code
_entity_poly.pdbx_strand_id
1 'polypeptide(L)'
;ITTQLNSIQTLTSSNYKKWKQDVEIVLGLMDLDFALTEHKPAEPITTSTADEKAKYEKWMKANKLSLMIMKRSISDHIKVAIKDNGDAKDFLSAIGQKFLESDKAEIGSLIDSMSTIKYDIVGSEGRIQKEKVEGVVNFVSSSRSADYPSYKRKGGPKFHKRKHGQSHHPSGNSGHTSKPGVNQGQSHNSLGPQVVIKKEIKCWDCKQVGHKKVGCPLKKK
;
A
#
# COMPACT_ATOMS: atom_id res chain seq x y z
N ILE A 1 -8.17 -4.84 30.48
CA ILE A 1 -8.21 -3.51 29.78
C ILE A 1 -6.86 -2.82 29.84
N THR A 2 -6.24 -2.65 31.01
CA THR A 2 -4.94 -1.95 31.17
C THR A 2 -3.78 -2.59 30.42
N THR A 3 -3.76 -3.92 30.29
CA THR A 3 -2.72 -4.68 29.57
C THR A 3 -2.68 -4.39 28.06
N GLN A 4 -3.85 -4.18 27.44
CA GLN A 4 -3.94 -3.90 25.99
C GLN A 4 -3.44 -2.49 25.63
N LEU A 5 -3.47 -1.54 26.58
CA LEU A 5 -2.95 -0.19 26.33
C LEU A 5 -1.42 -0.13 26.37
N ASN A 6 -0.79 -1.07 27.08
CA ASN A 6 0.67 -1.13 27.19
C ASN A 6 1.33 -1.75 25.96
N SER A 7 0.58 -2.40 25.07
CA SER A 7 1.12 -2.96 23.82
C SER A 7 1.30 -1.91 22.73
N ILE A 8 0.66 -0.73 22.84
CA ILE A 8 0.82 0.34 21.88
C ILE A 8 2.14 1.06 22.15
N GLN A 9 3.12 0.85 21.28
CA GLN A 9 4.38 1.58 21.33
C GLN A 9 4.12 3.07 21.13
N THR A 10 4.77 3.97 21.87
CA THR A 10 4.59 5.41 21.66
C THR A 10 4.94 5.83 20.22
N LEU A 11 4.07 6.63 19.60
CA LEU A 11 4.31 7.19 18.27
C LEU A 11 5.48 8.17 18.30
N THR A 12 6.42 7.94 17.40
CA THR A 12 7.63 8.72 17.12
C THR A 12 7.71 8.98 15.62
N SER A 13 8.73 9.69 15.15
CA SER A 13 8.87 10.06 13.73
C SER A 13 8.99 8.86 12.76
N SER A 14 9.44 7.69 13.21
CA SER A 14 9.78 6.56 12.30
C SER A 14 8.86 5.34 12.38
N ASN A 15 7.95 5.28 13.37
CA ASN A 15 7.18 4.06 13.65
C ASN A 15 5.68 4.15 13.33
N TYR A 16 5.23 5.17 12.59
CA TYR A 16 3.81 5.42 12.31
C TYR A 16 3.03 4.19 11.80
N LYS A 17 3.58 3.44 10.84
CA LYS A 17 2.91 2.25 10.27
C LYS A 17 2.60 1.20 11.33
N LYS A 18 3.58 0.92 12.20
CA LYS A 18 3.43 -0.04 13.30
C LYS A 18 2.50 0.49 14.38
N TRP A 19 2.68 1.75 14.79
CA TRP A 19 1.82 2.40 15.77
C TRP A 19 0.35 2.37 15.36
N LYS A 20 0.05 2.70 14.10
CA LYS A 20 -1.30 2.67 13.57
C LYS A 20 -1.89 1.25 13.65
N GLN A 21 -1.12 0.24 13.27
CA GLN A 21 -1.55 -1.16 13.35
C GLN A 21 -1.85 -1.58 14.79
N ASP A 22 -0.99 -1.22 15.75
CA ASP A 22 -1.18 -1.53 17.17
C ASP A 22 -2.45 -0.85 17.71
N VAL A 23 -2.71 0.40 17.33
CA VAL A 23 -3.94 1.13 17.68
C VAL A 23 -5.17 0.44 17.11
N GLU A 24 -5.17 0.10 15.82
CA GLU A 24 -6.31 -0.55 15.15
C GLU A 24 -6.62 -1.91 15.80
N ILE A 25 -5.60 -2.71 16.14
CA ILE A 25 -5.75 -3.99 16.83
C ILE A 25 -6.37 -3.78 18.22
N VAL A 26 -5.84 -2.85 19.02
CA VAL A 26 -6.34 -2.60 20.37
C VAL A 26 -7.78 -2.09 20.36
N LEU A 27 -8.14 -1.22 19.41
CA LEU A 27 -9.51 -0.75 19.28
C LEU A 27 -10.46 -1.87 18.84
N GLY A 28 -10.03 -2.75 17.93
CA GLY A 28 -10.82 -3.93 17.55
C GLY A 28 -11.02 -4.89 18.71
N LEU A 29 -9.99 -5.15 19.53
CA LEU A 29 -10.11 -6.00 20.72
C LEU A 29 -11.00 -5.42 21.83
N MET A 30 -11.31 -4.13 21.73
CA MET A 30 -12.18 -3.41 22.67
C MET A 30 -13.56 -3.09 22.07
N ASP A 31 -13.86 -3.58 20.86
CA ASP A 31 -15.08 -3.28 20.10
C ASP A 31 -15.32 -1.77 19.90
N LEU A 32 -14.24 -1.01 19.66
CA LEU A 32 -14.27 0.45 19.45
C LEU A 32 -13.94 0.87 18.01
N ASP A 33 -13.46 -0.06 17.19
CA ASP A 33 -13.00 0.15 15.81
C ASP A 33 -14.08 0.75 14.89
N PHE A 34 -15.36 0.48 15.17
CA PHE A 34 -16.48 1.08 14.45
C PHE A 34 -16.49 2.63 14.53
N ALA A 35 -15.92 3.24 15.56
CA ALA A 35 -15.76 4.70 15.64
C ALA A 35 -14.75 5.25 14.61
N LEU A 36 -13.88 4.40 14.06
CA LEU A 36 -12.94 4.77 13.00
C LEU A 36 -13.49 4.47 11.59
N THR A 37 -14.42 3.54 11.46
CA THR A 37 -14.90 3.06 10.16
C THR A 37 -16.25 3.68 9.79
N GLU A 38 -17.18 3.74 10.73
CA GLU A 38 -18.54 4.26 10.52
C GLU A 38 -18.61 5.79 10.56
N HIS A 39 -19.66 6.34 9.94
CA HIS A 39 -19.96 7.77 10.07
C HIS A 39 -20.62 8.07 11.41
N LYS A 40 -20.32 9.26 11.95
CA LYS A 40 -21.00 9.79 13.14
C LYS A 40 -22.53 9.75 12.94
N PRO A 41 -23.28 9.08 13.84
CA PRO A 41 -24.73 9.10 13.81
C PRO A 41 -25.27 10.52 13.98
N ALA A 42 -26.45 10.79 13.42
CA ALA A 42 -27.15 12.03 13.66
C ALA A 42 -27.40 12.22 15.18
N GLU A 43 -27.31 13.46 15.64
CA GLU A 43 -27.59 13.78 17.03
C GLU A 43 -29.09 13.49 17.32
N PRO A 44 -29.41 12.74 18.38
CA PRO A 44 -30.78 12.37 18.66
C PRO A 44 -31.62 13.60 18.98
N ILE A 45 -32.84 13.62 18.48
CA ILE A 45 -33.85 14.63 18.79
C ILE A 45 -34.87 14.06 19.77
N THR A 46 -35.80 14.91 20.24
CA THR A 46 -36.83 14.51 21.21
C THR A 46 -37.66 13.32 20.74
N THR A 47 -37.95 13.25 19.43
CA THR A 47 -38.72 12.18 18.78
C THR A 47 -37.89 10.95 18.38
N SER A 48 -36.57 10.96 18.60
CA SER A 48 -35.72 9.80 18.29
C SER A 48 -36.09 8.59 19.14
N THR A 49 -36.05 7.42 18.50
CA THR A 49 -36.28 6.12 19.11
C THR A 49 -35.21 5.79 20.16
N ALA A 50 -35.51 4.83 21.03
CA ALA A 50 -34.54 4.37 22.03
C ALA A 50 -33.27 3.79 21.37
N ASP A 51 -33.43 3.07 20.25
CA ASP A 51 -32.33 2.46 19.51
C ASP A 51 -31.42 3.50 18.85
N GLU A 52 -31.99 4.58 18.28
CA GLU A 52 -31.20 5.69 17.72
C GLU A 52 -30.37 6.40 18.78
N LYS A 53 -30.99 6.67 19.95
CA LYS A 53 -30.30 7.26 21.11
C LYS A 53 -29.17 6.36 21.60
N ALA A 54 -29.44 5.06 21.73
CA ALA A 54 -28.44 4.08 22.14
C ALA A 54 -27.28 3.98 21.14
N LYS A 55 -27.57 4.01 19.83
CA LYS A 55 -26.54 4.01 18.78
C LYS A 55 -25.66 5.25 18.86
N TYR A 56 -26.25 6.43 19.01
CA TYR A 56 -25.49 7.67 19.17
C TYR A 56 -24.59 7.64 20.41
N GLU A 57 -25.13 7.27 21.57
CA GLU A 57 -24.35 7.19 22.81
C GLU A 57 -23.21 6.17 22.70
N LYS A 58 -23.47 4.99 22.13
CA LYS A 58 -22.46 3.95 21.92
C LYS A 58 -21.34 4.48 21.03
N TRP A 59 -21.67 5.14 19.94
CA TRP A 59 -20.68 5.75 19.04
C TRP A 59 -19.89 6.86 19.72
N MET A 60 -20.54 7.77 20.45
CA MET A 60 -19.87 8.85 21.18
C MET A 60 -18.90 8.33 22.24
N LYS A 61 -19.28 7.27 22.96
CA LYS A 61 -18.40 6.59 23.93
C LYS A 61 -17.18 5.98 23.24
N ALA A 62 -17.39 5.25 22.13
CA ALA A 62 -16.29 4.64 21.39
C ALA A 62 -15.34 5.67 20.75
N ASN A 63 -15.89 6.75 20.19
CA ASN A 63 -15.12 7.88 19.67
C ASN A 63 -14.24 8.52 20.76
N LYS A 64 -14.83 8.82 21.93
CA LYS A 64 -14.11 9.41 23.07
C LYS A 64 -12.97 8.51 23.56
N LEU A 65 -13.23 7.21 23.73
CA LEU A 65 -12.22 6.25 24.17
C LEU A 65 -11.09 6.10 23.14
N SER A 66 -11.44 6.01 21.86
CA SER A 66 -10.45 5.93 20.77
C SER A 66 -9.51 7.14 20.76
N LEU A 67 -10.06 8.35 20.93
CA LEU A 67 -9.26 9.58 21.06
C LEU A 67 -8.33 9.54 22.27
N MET A 68 -8.81 9.06 23.43
CA MET A 68 -7.98 8.95 24.63
C MET A 68 -6.81 7.99 24.43
N ILE A 69 -7.05 6.83 23.81
CA ILE A 69 -6.03 5.82 23.51
C ILE A 69 -4.97 6.41 22.58
N MET A 70 -5.39 6.99 21.46
CA MET A 70 -4.47 7.61 20.51
C MET A 70 -3.67 8.73 21.16
N LYS A 71 -4.31 9.71 21.81
CA LYS A 71 -3.63 10.86 22.45
C LYS A 71 -2.68 10.48 23.56
N ARG A 72 -2.91 9.36 24.26
CA ARG A 72 -1.99 8.82 25.27
C ARG A 72 -0.77 8.18 24.63
N SER A 73 -0.95 7.55 23.47
CA SER A 73 0.10 6.82 22.77
C SER A 73 0.95 7.67 21.82
N ILE A 74 0.76 8.99 21.79
CA ILE A 74 1.50 9.92 20.93
C ILE A 74 2.43 10.78 21.77
N SER A 75 3.69 10.95 21.33
CA SER A 75 4.64 11.85 21.98
C SER A 75 4.20 13.32 21.90
N ASP A 76 4.55 14.12 22.90
CA ASP A 76 4.05 15.50 23.03
C ASP A 76 4.41 16.41 21.83
N HIS A 77 5.58 16.26 21.23
CA HIS A 77 5.98 17.06 20.07
C HIS A 77 5.09 16.84 18.84
N ILE A 78 4.63 15.60 18.60
CA ILE A 78 3.66 15.29 17.54
C ILE A 78 2.28 15.80 17.94
N LYS A 79 1.91 15.63 19.21
CA LYS A 79 0.60 16.02 19.74
C LYS A 79 0.31 17.50 19.56
N VAL A 80 1.31 18.37 19.75
CA VAL A 80 1.19 19.82 19.54
C VAL A 80 0.95 20.17 18.06
N ALA A 81 1.44 19.36 17.13
CA ALA A 81 1.33 19.62 15.69
C ALA A 81 -0.03 19.19 15.08
N ILE A 82 -0.91 18.56 15.86
CA ILE A 82 -2.16 17.96 15.36
C ILE A 82 -3.36 18.67 15.97
N LYS A 83 -4.27 19.14 15.10
CA LYS A 83 -5.53 19.72 15.53
C LYS A 83 -6.47 18.63 16.06
N ASP A 84 -6.95 18.82 17.28
CA ASP A 84 -8.00 18.00 17.87
C ASP A 84 -9.37 18.52 17.43
N ASN A 85 -10.12 17.73 16.66
CA ASN A 85 -11.46 18.08 16.18
C ASN A 85 -12.57 17.27 16.86
N GLY A 86 -12.24 16.46 17.87
CA GLY A 86 -13.22 15.66 18.60
C GLY A 86 -13.73 14.43 17.86
N ASP A 87 -13.19 14.10 16.69
CA ASP A 87 -13.51 12.90 15.90
C ASP A 87 -12.27 12.00 15.78
N ALA A 88 -12.40 10.74 16.18
CA ALA A 88 -11.30 9.78 16.22
C ALA A 88 -10.78 9.42 14.83
N LYS A 89 -11.67 9.29 13.85
CA LYS A 89 -11.33 8.93 12.47
C LYS A 89 -10.55 10.06 11.81
N ASP A 90 -11.01 11.28 11.99
CA ASP A 90 -10.33 12.46 11.47
C ASP A 90 -9.00 12.71 12.19
N PHE A 91 -8.95 12.50 13.52
CA PHE A 91 -7.71 12.62 14.28
C PHE A 91 -6.65 11.62 13.80
N LEU A 92 -7.02 10.35 13.60
CA LEU A 92 -6.13 9.34 13.02
C LEU A 92 -5.66 9.72 11.61
N SER A 93 -6.57 10.28 10.81
CA SER A 93 -6.26 10.75 9.46
C SER A 93 -5.30 11.93 9.47
N ALA A 94 -5.46 12.89 10.39
CA ALA A 94 -4.59 14.04 10.55
C ALA A 94 -3.17 13.63 10.97
N ILE A 95 -3.03 12.64 11.87
CA ILE A 95 -1.73 12.02 12.17
C ILE A 95 -1.12 11.47 10.88
N GLY A 96 -1.87 10.65 10.13
CA GLY A 96 -1.38 10.07 8.88
C GLY A 96 -0.93 11.09 7.85
N GLN A 97 -1.63 12.21 7.71
CA GLN A 97 -1.22 13.29 6.81
C GLN A 97 0.09 13.94 7.24
N LYS A 98 0.32 14.15 8.55
CA LYS A 98 1.57 14.73 9.04
C LYS A 98 2.79 13.88 8.68
N PHE A 99 2.69 12.56 8.81
CA PHE A 99 3.77 11.66 8.43
C PHE A 99 3.97 11.59 6.91
N LEU A 100 2.90 11.65 6.12
CA LEU A 100 3.01 11.75 4.66
C LEU A 100 3.65 13.08 4.20
N GLU A 101 3.39 14.19 4.89
CA GLU A 101 4.01 15.49 4.65
C GLU A 101 5.50 15.45 5.00
N SER A 102 5.87 14.88 6.15
CA SER A 102 7.26 14.69 6.59
C SER A 102 8.06 13.86 5.59
N ASP A 103 7.55 12.69 5.18
CA ASP A 103 8.21 11.81 4.21
C ASP A 103 8.51 12.55 2.90
N LYS A 104 7.55 13.34 2.40
CA LYS A 104 7.72 14.13 1.17
C LYS A 104 8.76 15.23 1.33
N ALA A 105 8.77 15.94 2.45
CA ALA A 105 9.71 17.00 2.73
C ALA A 105 11.15 16.46 2.85
N GLU A 106 11.34 15.33 3.54
CA GLU A 106 12.64 14.67 3.65
C GLU A 106 13.17 14.22 2.28
N ILE A 107 12.32 13.60 1.45
CA ILE A 107 12.68 13.22 0.08
C ILE A 107 13.04 14.45 -0.77
N GLY A 108 12.28 15.55 -0.67
CA GLY A 108 12.56 16.80 -1.38
C GLY A 108 13.91 17.40 -0.98
N SER A 109 14.15 17.53 0.33
CA SER A 109 15.43 18.03 0.87
C SER A 109 16.62 17.17 0.40
N LEU A 110 16.43 15.86 0.33
CA LEU A 110 17.46 14.96 -0.17
C LEU A 110 17.74 15.19 -1.66
N ILE A 111 16.72 15.31 -2.50
CA ILE A 111 16.87 15.59 -3.94
C ILE A 111 17.57 16.94 -4.17
N ASP A 112 17.21 17.96 -3.40
CA ASP A 112 17.84 19.28 -3.47
C ASP A 112 19.32 19.19 -3.09
N SER A 113 19.63 18.52 -1.97
CA SER A 113 21.02 18.31 -1.53
C SER A 113 21.86 17.56 -2.57
N MET A 114 21.31 16.51 -3.20
CA MET A 114 21.97 15.77 -4.26
C MET A 114 22.17 16.61 -5.52
N SER A 115 21.23 17.50 -5.83
CA SER A 115 21.32 18.41 -6.97
C SER A 115 22.38 19.47 -6.75
N THR A 116 22.42 20.09 -5.56
CA THR A 116 23.49 21.04 -5.18
C THR A 116 24.87 20.41 -5.24
N ILE A 117 25.04 19.18 -4.73
CA ILE A 117 26.33 18.46 -4.80
C ILE A 117 26.79 18.25 -6.25
N LYS A 118 25.87 17.96 -7.19
CA LYS A 118 26.24 17.80 -8.61
C LYS A 118 26.77 19.08 -9.25
N TYR A 119 26.23 20.24 -8.89
CA TYR A 119 26.71 21.52 -9.41
C TYR A 119 28.09 21.89 -8.86
N ASP A 120 28.36 21.59 -7.59
CA ASP A 120 29.67 21.85 -6.97
C ASP A 120 30.79 20.94 -7.51
N ILE A 121 30.48 19.69 -7.87
CA ILE A 121 31.43 18.74 -8.50
C ILE A 121 31.83 19.19 -9.91
N VAL A 122 30.96 19.92 -10.63
CA VAL A 122 31.24 20.43 -11.98
C VAL A 122 32.00 21.77 -11.93
N GLY A 123 32.02 22.46 -10.79
CA GLY A 123 32.52 23.83 -10.66
C GLY A 123 33.86 24.02 -9.92
N SER A 124 34.38 23.03 -9.20
CA SER A 124 35.66 23.22 -8.49
C SER A 124 36.44 21.91 -8.29
N GLU A 125 37.70 21.93 -8.73
CA GLU A 125 38.67 20.88 -8.43
C GLU A 125 38.86 20.73 -6.92
N GLY A 126 38.53 19.54 -6.42
CA GLY A 126 39.20 18.93 -5.27
C GLY A 126 39.03 19.59 -3.91
N ARG A 127 37.84 19.47 -3.30
CA ARG A 127 37.67 19.23 -1.84
C ARG A 127 36.21 18.91 -1.55
N ILE A 128 35.88 17.63 -1.69
CA ILE A 128 34.60 17.07 -1.29
C ILE A 128 34.43 17.31 0.22
N GLN A 129 33.39 18.04 0.64
CA GLN A 129 32.94 18.02 2.03
C GLN A 129 32.39 16.62 2.32
N LYS A 130 33.29 15.72 2.72
CA LYS A 130 33.08 14.28 2.98
C LYS A 130 31.83 14.02 3.87
N GLU A 131 31.55 14.96 4.75
CA GLU A 131 30.44 14.94 5.71
C GLU A 131 29.04 14.91 5.04
N LYS A 132 28.86 15.61 3.91
CA LYS A 132 27.56 15.71 3.21
C LYS A 132 27.26 14.49 2.35
N VAL A 133 28.30 13.83 1.83
CA VAL A 133 28.18 12.59 1.05
C VAL A 133 27.91 11.39 1.96
N GLU A 134 28.54 11.32 3.13
CA GLU A 134 28.29 10.26 4.12
C GLU A 134 26.85 10.26 4.63
N GLY A 135 26.23 11.44 4.83
CA GLY A 135 24.81 11.56 5.19
C GLY A 135 23.85 10.93 4.17
N VAL A 136 24.08 11.16 2.87
CA VAL A 136 23.28 10.57 1.78
C VAL A 136 23.47 9.06 1.70
N VAL A 137 24.72 8.58 1.84
CA VAL A 137 25.04 7.14 1.78
C VAL A 137 24.41 6.37 2.95
N ASN A 138 24.42 6.94 4.15
CA ASN A 138 23.80 6.33 5.33
C ASN A 138 22.28 6.23 5.19
N PHE A 139 21.62 7.25 4.64
CA PHE A 139 20.19 7.22 4.37
C PHE A 139 19.80 6.17 3.31
N VAL A 140 20.52 6.08 2.18
CA VAL A 140 20.28 5.05 1.14
C VAL A 140 20.45 3.64 1.69
N SER A 141 21.40 3.45 2.60
CA SER A 141 21.65 2.18 3.27
C SER A 141 20.52 1.82 4.27
N SER A 142 20.04 2.80 5.04
CA SER A 142 18.91 2.62 5.96
C SER A 142 17.56 2.43 5.24
N SER A 143 17.43 2.98 4.03
CA SER A 143 16.26 2.76 3.17
C SER A 143 16.21 1.35 2.56
N ARG A 144 17.36 0.67 2.45
CA ARG A 144 17.45 -0.73 1.96
C ARG A 144 17.14 -1.77 3.03
N SER A 145 17.20 -1.43 4.32
CA SER A 145 16.88 -2.34 5.43
C SER A 145 15.40 -2.36 5.81
N ALA A 146 14.58 -1.47 5.27
CA ALA A 146 13.13 -1.57 5.36
C ALA A 146 12.64 -2.54 4.27
N ASP A 147 12.35 -3.77 4.68
CA ASP A 147 11.83 -4.87 3.86
C ASP A 147 10.86 -4.39 2.77
N TYR A 148 11.32 -4.44 1.52
CA TYR A 148 10.47 -4.43 0.36
C TYR A 148 10.09 -5.90 0.06
N PRO A 149 8.82 -6.32 0.22
CA PRO A 149 8.41 -7.65 -0.19
C PRO A 149 8.63 -7.79 -1.70
N SER A 150 9.57 -8.66 -2.07
CA SER A 150 9.87 -9.04 -3.46
C SER A 150 8.65 -9.71 -4.09
N TYR A 151 7.72 -8.92 -4.62
CA TYR A 151 6.73 -9.47 -5.55
C TYR A 151 7.44 -9.79 -6.87
N LYS A 152 7.23 -11.02 -7.33
CA LYS A 152 7.90 -11.58 -8.50
C LYS A 152 7.81 -10.65 -9.70
N ARG A 153 8.96 -10.26 -10.27
CA ARG A 153 9.05 -9.76 -11.65
C ARG A 153 8.60 -10.87 -12.60
N LYS A 154 7.31 -10.88 -12.99
CA LYS A 154 6.90 -11.56 -14.22
C LYS A 154 7.28 -10.66 -15.40
N GLY A 155 8.27 -11.10 -16.15
CA GLY A 155 8.50 -10.70 -17.55
C GLY A 155 9.14 -9.32 -17.75
N GLY A 156 10.44 -9.19 -17.48
CA GLY A 156 11.23 -8.14 -18.11
C GLY A 156 11.47 -8.45 -19.60
N PRO A 157 11.67 -7.42 -20.46
CA PRO A 157 12.01 -7.63 -21.87
C PRO A 157 13.33 -8.43 -22.00
N LYS A 158 13.31 -9.51 -22.79
CA LYS A 158 14.50 -10.30 -23.09
C LYS A 158 15.42 -9.50 -24.01
N PHE A 159 16.52 -8.98 -23.48
CA PHE A 159 17.63 -8.50 -24.30
C PHE A 159 18.36 -9.71 -24.90
N HIS A 160 18.16 -9.94 -26.20
CA HIS A 160 18.96 -10.93 -26.92
C HIS A 160 20.39 -10.41 -27.07
N LYS A 161 21.34 -11.05 -26.39
CA LYS A 161 22.77 -10.88 -26.69
C LYS A 161 23.01 -11.34 -28.12
N ARG A 162 23.37 -10.43 -29.02
CA ARG A 162 23.96 -10.78 -30.32
C ARG A 162 25.30 -11.46 -30.04
N LYS A 163 25.35 -12.78 -30.24
CA LYS A 163 26.63 -13.51 -30.34
C LYS A 163 27.16 -13.29 -31.75
N HIS A 164 28.34 -12.69 -31.86
CA HIS A 164 29.18 -12.90 -33.04
C HIS A 164 29.67 -14.36 -33.00
N GLY A 165 29.41 -15.11 -34.06
CA GLY A 165 29.83 -16.50 -34.18
C GLY A 165 29.82 -16.90 -35.65
N GLN A 166 30.97 -17.38 -36.09
CA GLN A 166 31.35 -17.73 -37.46
C GLN A 166 30.44 -18.79 -38.11
N SER A 167 30.42 -18.72 -39.43
CA SER A 167 29.96 -19.73 -40.40
C SER A 167 30.26 -21.16 -39.96
N HIS A 168 29.32 -22.08 -40.15
CA HIS A 168 29.48 -23.32 -40.92
C HIS A 168 28.09 -23.99 -41.13
N HIS A 169 27.90 -24.55 -42.33
CA HIS A 169 26.66 -25.11 -42.89
C HIS A 169 26.69 -26.68 -42.81
N PRO A 170 25.67 -27.43 -43.29
CA PRO A 170 24.87 -28.32 -42.44
C PRO A 170 24.90 -29.82 -42.84
N SER A 171 24.33 -30.68 -41.99
CA SER A 171 23.71 -31.97 -42.35
C SER A 171 23.01 -32.51 -41.10
N GLY A 172 21.87 -33.20 -41.09
CA GLY A 172 21.02 -33.79 -42.12
C GLY A 172 19.87 -34.54 -41.39
N ASN A 173 18.74 -34.73 -42.08
CA ASN A 173 17.70 -35.78 -42.00
C ASN A 173 17.29 -36.42 -40.65
N SER A 174 16.08 -36.94 -40.40
CA SER A 174 14.79 -37.09 -41.08
C SER A 174 13.96 -37.97 -40.12
N GLY A 175 12.62 -37.85 -40.06
CA GLY A 175 11.83 -38.89 -39.37
C GLY A 175 10.37 -38.53 -39.09
N HIS A 176 9.49 -39.04 -39.96
CA HIS A 176 8.03 -39.02 -39.85
C HIS A 176 7.51 -39.94 -38.72
N THR A 177 6.32 -39.67 -38.19
CA THR A 177 5.08 -40.47 -38.41
C THR A 177 3.99 -40.17 -37.38
N SER A 178 2.76 -40.48 -37.78
CA SER A 178 1.46 -40.01 -37.26
C SER A 178 0.80 -40.99 -36.27
N LYS A 179 0.07 -40.44 -35.26
CA LYS A 179 -1.27 -40.82 -34.69
C LYS A 179 -1.59 -42.31 -34.33
N PRO A 180 -2.77 -42.64 -33.76
CA PRO A 180 -3.51 -42.14 -32.59
C PRO A 180 -3.93 -43.30 -31.62
N GLY A 181 -4.55 -43.00 -30.47
CA GLY A 181 -5.17 -44.03 -29.62
C GLY A 181 -6.17 -43.47 -28.61
N VAL A 182 -7.39 -44.01 -28.63
CA VAL A 182 -8.59 -43.64 -27.86
C VAL A 182 -8.91 -44.74 -26.84
N ASN A 183 -9.39 -44.37 -25.63
CA ASN A 183 -10.48 -44.96 -24.80
C ASN A 183 -10.26 -44.63 -23.31
N GLN A 184 -11.13 -43.87 -22.64
CA GLN A 184 -12.48 -44.15 -22.06
C GLN A 184 -12.45 -44.68 -20.61
N GLY A 185 -13.36 -44.14 -19.77
CA GLY A 185 -13.77 -44.65 -18.44
C GLY A 185 -13.66 -43.61 -17.32
N GLN A 186 -14.73 -42.83 -17.02
CA GLN A 186 -15.67 -43.00 -15.86
C GLN A 186 -15.03 -42.59 -14.49
N SER A 187 -15.66 -41.94 -13.50
CA SER A 187 -17.05 -41.57 -13.18
C SER A 187 -17.02 -40.57 -11.99
N HIS A 188 -18.02 -39.69 -11.94
CA HIS A 188 -18.65 -38.96 -10.83
C HIS A 188 -17.92 -38.67 -9.50
N ASN A 189 -17.96 -37.40 -9.07
CA ASN A 189 -18.73 -36.98 -7.88
C ASN A 189 -18.99 -35.46 -7.87
N SER A 190 -20.26 -35.08 -7.72
CA SER A 190 -20.77 -33.71 -7.73
C SER A 190 -20.75 -33.07 -6.34
N LEU A 191 -20.30 -31.82 -6.23
CA LEU A 191 -20.61 -30.90 -5.13
C LEU A 191 -20.78 -29.47 -5.68
N GLY A 192 -22.03 -28.98 -5.71
CA GLY A 192 -22.45 -27.57 -5.62
C GLY A 192 -22.17 -26.60 -6.80
N PRO A 193 -23.12 -25.73 -7.19
CA PRO A 193 -22.85 -24.69 -8.17
C PRO A 193 -21.98 -23.57 -7.58
N GLN A 194 -20.74 -23.47 -8.06
CA GLN A 194 -19.90 -22.28 -7.89
C GLN A 194 -20.49 -21.13 -8.73
N VAL A 195 -20.99 -20.08 -8.08
CA VAL A 195 -21.33 -18.82 -8.76
C VAL A 195 -20.03 -18.16 -9.20
N VAL A 196 -19.61 -18.46 -10.43
CA VAL A 196 -18.50 -17.76 -11.07
C VAL A 196 -19.01 -16.38 -11.49
N ILE A 197 -18.72 -15.35 -10.70
CA ILE A 197 -18.87 -13.97 -11.14
C ILE A 197 -17.86 -13.74 -12.27
N LYS A 198 -18.30 -13.93 -13.51
CA LYS A 198 -17.53 -13.55 -14.70
C LYS A 198 -17.43 -12.02 -14.68
N LYS A 199 -16.28 -11.49 -14.24
CA LYS A 199 -15.96 -10.06 -14.42
C LYS A 199 -15.91 -9.78 -15.92
N GLU A 200 -16.93 -9.11 -16.44
CA GLU A 200 -16.99 -8.69 -17.83
C GLU A 200 -15.79 -7.80 -18.16
N ILE A 201 -14.98 -8.24 -19.13
CA ILE A 201 -13.82 -7.47 -19.59
C ILE A 201 -14.34 -6.26 -20.37
N LYS A 202 -14.18 -5.06 -19.81
CA LYS A 202 -14.46 -3.79 -20.48
C LYS A 202 -13.23 -3.28 -21.23
N CYS A 203 -13.43 -2.86 -22.47
CA CYS A 203 -12.40 -2.22 -23.27
C CYS A 203 -12.14 -0.80 -22.76
N TRP A 204 -10.89 -0.47 -22.48
CA TRP A 204 -10.53 0.86 -21.98
C TRP A 204 -10.80 1.98 -23.00
N ASP A 205 -10.64 1.69 -24.30
CA ASP A 205 -10.70 2.72 -25.33
C ASP A 205 -12.13 3.07 -25.76
N CYS A 206 -13.03 2.08 -25.89
CA CYS A 206 -14.42 2.31 -26.30
C CYS A 206 -15.46 2.06 -25.20
N LYS A 207 -15.02 1.63 -24.00
CA LYS A 207 -15.87 1.31 -22.83
C LYS A 207 -16.88 0.18 -23.02
N GLN A 208 -16.87 -0.52 -24.16
CA GLN A 208 -17.71 -1.69 -24.46
C GLN A 208 -17.22 -2.95 -23.73
N VAL A 209 -18.15 -3.82 -23.31
CA VAL A 209 -17.86 -5.13 -22.71
C VAL A 209 -17.54 -6.19 -23.78
N GLY A 210 -16.69 -7.17 -23.45
CA GLY A 210 -16.44 -8.36 -24.27
C GLY A 210 -15.05 -8.44 -24.94
N HIS A 211 -14.23 -7.38 -24.92
CA HIS A 211 -12.89 -7.41 -25.49
C HIS A 211 -11.90 -6.49 -24.78
N LYS A 212 -10.60 -6.76 -24.94
CA LYS A 212 -9.51 -5.91 -24.41
C LYS A 212 -9.09 -4.87 -25.44
N LYS A 213 -8.48 -3.77 -24.98
CA LYS A 213 -7.95 -2.65 -25.78
C LYS A 213 -7.20 -3.04 -27.07
N VAL A 214 -6.42 -4.12 -27.03
CA VAL A 214 -5.56 -4.54 -28.15
C VAL A 214 -6.37 -5.05 -29.36
N GLY A 215 -7.63 -5.44 -29.18
CA GLY A 215 -8.53 -5.90 -30.26
C GLY A 215 -9.77 -5.02 -30.43
N CYS A 216 -9.69 -3.72 -30.09
CA CYS A 216 -10.84 -2.84 -30.19
C CYS A 216 -11.17 -2.53 -31.66
N PRO A 217 -12.39 -2.84 -32.17
CA PRO A 217 -12.76 -2.59 -33.56
C PRO A 217 -12.93 -1.09 -33.88
N LEU A 218 -13.01 -0.23 -32.86
CA LEU A 218 -13.10 1.23 -33.00
C LEU A 218 -11.75 1.92 -32.89
N LYS A 219 -10.64 1.16 -32.80
CA LYS A 219 -9.30 1.75 -32.81
C LYS A 219 -9.04 2.30 -34.21
N LYS A 220 -9.27 3.60 -34.39
CA LYS A 220 -8.80 4.31 -35.58
C LYS A 220 -7.29 4.13 -35.65
N LYS A 221 -6.81 3.63 -36.81
CA LYS A 221 -5.37 3.49 -37.09
C LYS A 221 -4.70 4.85 -37.06
#